data_AF-A0AAW4TNW1-F1
#
_entry.id   AF-A0AAW4TNW1-F1
#
_cell.length_a   1.000
_cell.length_b   1.000
_cell.length_c   1.000
_cell.angle_alpha   90.00
_cell.angle_beta   90.00
_cell.angle_gamma   90.00
#
_symmetry.space_group_name_H-M   'P 1'
#
loop_
_entity.id
_entity.type
_entity.pdbx_description
1 polymer ?
#
loop_
_entity_poly.entity_id
_entity_poly.type
_entity_poly.pdbx_seq_one_letter_code
_entity_poly.pdbx_strand_id
1 'polypeptide(L)'
;MKAIEDDVIVTTPPCQAFSAPRHLRRFSVPNLGGWSVEQADVAEVTGQARADYERELRISALGDLMESPAATPLWRRVCKHAMYSEIRARNADRRLVMELAIQESMR
;
A
#
# COMPACT_ATOMS: atom_id res chain seq x y z
N MET A 1 -30.92 57.61 0.83
CA MET A 1 -29.83 56.73 0.36
C MET A 1 -28.60 57.02 1.20
N LYS A 2 -28.12 56.04 1.97
CA LYS A 2 -26.76 56.08 2.53
C LYS A 2 -26.01 54.91 1.92
N ALA A 3 -24.96 55.22 1.17
CA ALA A 3 -24.09 54.23 0.56
C ALA A 3 -23.39 53.46 1.67
N ILE A 4 -23.52 52.14 1.67
CA ILE A 4 -22.63 51.27 2.42
C ILE A 4 -21.39 51.16 1.52
N GLU A 5 -20.37 51.95 1.81
CA GLU A 5 -19.04 51.74 1.26
C GLU A 5 -18.47 50.53 2.01
N ASP A 6 -18.69 49.34 1.45
CA ASP A 6 -17.99 48.14 1.87
C ASP A 6 -16.51 48.34 1.53
N ASP A 7 -15.70 48.65 2.54
CA ASP A 7 -14.25 48.54 2.46
C ASP A 7 -13.91 47.07 2.22
N VAL A 8 -13.83 46.66 0.96
CA VAL A 8 -13.37 45.34 0.56
C VAL A 8 -11.92 45.21 0.98
N ILE A 9 -11.68 44.56 2.12
CA ILE A 9 -10.32 44.24 2.56
C ILE A 9 -9.80 43.07 1.71
N VAL A 10 -9.18 43.40 0.57
CA VAL A 10 -8.41 42.45 -0.22
C VAL A 10 -7.09 42.18 0.52
N THR A 11 -7.07 41.14 1.35
CA THR A 11 -5.80 40.63 1.87
C THR A 11 -5.24 39.58 0.91
N THR A 12 -4.01 39.79 0.44
CA THR A 12 -3.18 38.69 -0.09
C THR A 12 -2.67 37.91 1.12
N PRO A 13 -3.15 36.70 1.40
CA PRO A 13 -2.60 35.91 2.49
C PRO A 13 -1.12 35.65 2.19
N PRO A 14 -0.21 35.77 3.18
CA PRO A 14 1.24 35.57 2.99
C PRO A 14 1.60 34.09 2.80
N CYS A 15 0.63 33.26 2.38
CA CYS A 15 0.81 31.84 2.19
C CYS A 15 1.68 31.49 0.99
N GLN A 16 2.08 32.46 0.13
CA GLN A 16 3.09 32.23 -0.91
C GLN A 16 4.47 31.80 -0.35
N ALA A 17 4.85 32.31 0.83
CA ALA A 17 6.10 31.90 1.48
C ALA A 17 6.02 30.49 2.09
N PHE A 18 4.81 30.01 2.38
CA PHE A 18 4.55 28.67 2.94
C PHE A 18 4.10 27.66 1.87
N SER A 19 3.78 28.12 0.66
CA SER A 19 3.33 27.31 -0.47
C SER A 19 4.48 26.75 -1.30
N ALA A 20 5.73 26.88 -0.84
CA ALA A 20 6.79 26.04 -1.37
C ALA A 20 6.29 24.59 -1.26
N PRO A 21 6.20 23.83 -2.37
CA PRO A 21 5.76 22.45 -2.32
C PRO A 21 6.78 21.72 -1.46
N ARG A 22 6.47 21.57 -0.17
CA ARG A 22 7.21 20.69 0.73
C ARG A 22 7.27 19.38 -0.04
N HIS A 23 8.46 18.94 -0.43
CA HIS A 23 8.67 17.68 -1.13
C HIS A 23 7.65 16.68 -0.59
N LEU A 24 6.78 16.17 -1.47
CA LEU A 24 5.76 15.19 -1.08
C LEU A 24 6.49 14.16 -0.24
N ARG A 25 6.27 14.20 1.08
CA ARG A 25 6.90 13.27 2.00
C ARG A 25 6.23 11.94 1.72
N ARG A 26 6.73 11.23 0.71
CA ARG A 26 6.36 9.85 0.43
C ARG A 26 6.87 9.07 1.62
N PHE A 27 5.96 8.77 2.52
CA PHE A 27 6.23 7.87 3.61
C PHE A 27 6.59 6.52 2.98
N SER A 28 7.78 6.01 3.30
CA SER A 28 8.28 4.77 2.71
C SER A 28 7.36 3.61 3.06
N VAL A 29 6.98 2.83 2.06
CA VAL A 29 6.23 1.58 2.26
C VAL A 29 7.25 0.45 2.47
N PRO A 30 6.98 -0.55 3.32
CA PRO A 30 7.81 -1.74 3.41
C PRO A 30 7.97 -2.38 2.02
N ASN A 31 9.20 -2.53 1.55
CA ASN A 31 9.48 -3.28 0.32
C ASN A 31 9.94 -4.69 0.71
N LEU A 32 8.99 -5.63 0.72
CA LEU A 32 9.23 -7.01 1.11
C LEU A 32 9.38 -7.97 -0.07
N GLY A 33 9.34 -7.47 -1.32
CA GLY A 33 9.36 -8.31 -2.52
C GLY A 33 10.68 -9.07 -2.68
N GLY A 34 11.82 -8.38 -2.60
CA GLY A 34 13.14 -9.03 -2.66
C GLY A 34 13.37 -9.95 -1.47
N TRP A 35 13.03 -9.47 -0.27
CA TRP A 35 13.15 -10.26 0.97
C TRP A 35 12.34 -11.56 0.90
N SER A 36 11.11 -11.55 0.38
CA SER A 36 10.29 -12.77 0.32
C SER A 36 10.84 -13.80 -0.65
N VAL A 37 11.47 -13.38 -1.75
CA VAL A 37 12.12 -14.29 -2.70
C VAL A 37 13.31 -14.98 -2.04
N GLU A 38 14.17 -14.21 -1.37
CA GLU A 38 15.33 -14.74 -0.66
C GLU A 38 14.93 -15.71 0.46
N GLN A 39 13.84 -15.41 1.19
CA GLN A 39 13.33 -16.33 2.21
C GLN A 39 12.69 -17.58 1.61
N ALA A 40 12.02 -17.45 0.46
CA ALA A 40 11.39 -18.57 -0.23
C ALA A 40 12.39 -19.51 -0.93
N ASP A 41 13.59 -19.03 -1.25
CA ASP A 41 14.66 -19.84 -1.86
C ASP A 41 15.10 -21.02 -0.99
N VAL A 42 14.90 -20.93 0.32
CA VAL A 42 15.22 -22.01 1.27
C VAL A 42 14.21 -23.16 1.18
N ALA A 43 13.02 -22.91 0.63
CA ALA A 43 11.96 -23.90 0.52
C ALA A 43 11.95 -24.55 -0.87
N GLU A 44 11.83 -25.88 -0.95
CA GLU A 44 11.69 -26.63 -2.21
C GLU A 44 10.27 -26.51 -2.80
N VAL A 45 9.79 -25.28 -2.98
CA VAL A 45 8.45 -24.98 -3.51
C VAL A 45 8.60 -24.28 -4.86
N THR A 46 7.84 -24.72 -5.86
CA THR A 46 7.92 -24.21 -7.24
C THR A 46 6.57 -23.73 -7.76
N GLY A 47 6.58 -22.89 -8.80
CA GLY A 47 5.36 -22.46 -9.50
C GLY A 47 4.40 -21.67 -8.61
N GLN A 48 3.10 -21.92 -8.75
CA GLN A 48 2.07 -21.18 -8.00
C GLN A 48 2.20 -21.34 -6.49
N ALA A 49 2.57 -22.53 -6.01
CA ALA A 49 2.78 -22.79 -4.58
C ALA A 49 3.92 -21.93 -4.01
N ARG A 50 4.93 -21.60 -4.82
CA ARG A 50 6.01 -20.70 -4.43
C ARG A 50 5.52 -19.26 -4.32
N ALA A 51 4.78 -18.77 -5.31
CA ALA A 51 4.22 -17.42 -5.27
C ALA A 51 3.28 -17.21 -4.08
N ASP A 52 2.47 -18.22 -3.75
CA ASP A 52 1.64 -18.21 -2.56
C ASP A 52 2.47 -18.21 -1.27
N TYR A 53 3.55 -19.01 -1.21
CA TYR A 53 4.47 -19.02 -0.06
C TYR A 53 5.17 -17.67 0.15
N GLU A 54 5.72 -17.07 -0.90
CA GLU A 54 6.31 -15.73 -0.89
C GLU A 54 5.32 -14.67 -0.40
N ARG A 55 4.05 -14.81 -0.76
CA ARG A 55 2.98 -13.91 -0.30
C ARG A 55 2.67 -14.09 1.19
N GLU A 56 2.54 -15.33 1.66
CA GLU A 56 2.33 -15.61 3.09
C GLU A 56 3.49 -15.07 3.93
N LEU A 57 4.75 -15.23 3.47
CA LEU A 57 5.92 -14.63 4.11
C LEU A 57 5.80 -13.10 4.24
N ARG A 58 5.36 -12.42 3.18
CA ARG A 58 5.15 -10.96 3.23
C ARG A 58 4.04 -10.58 4.21
N ILE A 59 2.94 -11.33 4.25
CA ILE A 59 1.84 -11.08 5.20
C ILE A 59 2.33 -11.25 6.64
N SER A 60 3.08 -12.31 6.94
CA SER A 60 3.66 -12.55 8.26
C SER A 60 4.61 -11.42 8.67
N ALA A 61 5.55 -11.04 7.81
CA ALA A 61 6.49 -9.96 8.10
C ALA A 61 5.79 -8.60 8.31
N LEU A 62 4.71 -8.32 7.58
CA LEU A 62 3.90 -7.13 7.82
C LEU A 62 3.21 -7.17 9.19
N GLY A 63 2.78 -8.35 9.65
CA GLY A 63 2.32 -8.59 11.01
C GLY A 63 3.37 -8.17 12.05
N ASP A 64 4.57 -8.74 11.94
CA ASP A 64 5.68 -8.46 12.86
C ASP A 64 6.05 -6.97 12.88
N LEU A 65 6.06 -6.32 11.71
CA LEU A 65 6.32 -4.88 11.59
C LEU A 65 5.25 -4.01 12.27
N MET A 66 4.00 -4.47 12.35
CA MET A 66 2.93 -3.76 13.05
C MET A 66 3.02 -3.92 14.58
N GLU A 67 3.45 -5.09 15.03
CA GLU A 67 3.59 -5.45 16.45
C GLU A 67 4.87 -4.89 17.07
N SER A 68 5.86 -4.52 16.26
CA SER A 68 7.09 -3.89 16.71
C SER A 68 6.83 -2.72 17.69
N PRO A 69 7.54 -2.66 18.84
CA PRO A 69 7.44 -1.54 19.78
C PRO A 69 7.80 -0.18 19.15
N ALA A 70 8.61 -0.19 18.09
CA ALA A 70 9.00 1.00 17.35
C ALA A 70 7.94 1.47 16.32
N ALA A 71 6.87 0.70 16.11
CA ALA A 71 5.87 0.99 15.10
C ALA A 71 5.02 2.21 15.48
N THR A 72 5.19 3.30 14.73
CA THR A 72 4.33 4.48 14.86
C THR A 72 2.90 4.18 14.38
N PRO A 73 1.87 4.92 14.83
CA PRO A 73 0.51 4.75 14.32
C PRO A 73 0.36 4.96 12.81
N LEU A 74 1.22 5.77 12.19
CA LEU A 74 1.25 5.93 10.73
C LEU A 74 1.88 4.70 10.06
N TRP A 75 2.99 4.19 10.61
CA TRP A 75 3.64 2.98 10.14
C TRP A 75 2.69 1.76 10.15
N ARG A 76 1.94 1.57 11.25
CA ARG A 76 0.94 0.50 11.34
C ARG A 76 -0.14 0.61 10.26
N ARG A 77 -0.60 1.82 9.94
CA ARG A 77 -1.58 2.05 8.86
C ARG A 77 -1.02 1.67 7.49
N VAL A 78 0.25 2.01 7.23
CA VAL A 78 0.93 1.66 5.99
C VAL A 78 1.11 0.15 5.87
N CYS A 79 1.55 -0.53 6.94
CA CYS A 79 1.69 -1.98 6.96
C CYS A 79 0.33 -2.68 6.78
N LYS A 80 -0.73 -2.20 7.45
CA LYS A 80 -2.09 -2.71 7.29
C LYS A 80 -2.59 -2.56 5.85
N HIS A 81 -2.34 -1.42 5.22
CA HIS A 81 -2.70 -1.22 3.82
C HIS A 81 -1.94 -2.17 2.88
N ALA A 82 -0.63 -2.34 3.08
CA ALA A 82 0.18 -3.28 2.32
C ALA A 82 -0.35 -4.72 2.49
N MET A 83 -0.68 -5.12 3.72
CA MET A 83 -1.21 -6.45 4.03
C MET A 83 -2.54 -6.71 3.33
N TYR A 84 -3.46 -5.72 3.33
CA TYR A 84 -4.71 -5.85 2.57
C TYR A 84 -4.49 -5.95 1.07
N SER A 85 -3.47 -5.27 0.53
CA SER A 85 -3.13 -5.40 -0.89
C SER A 85 -2.62 -6.80 -1.23
N GLU A 86 -1.81 -7.42 -0.36
CA GLU A 86 -1.40 -8.82 -0.54
C GLU A 86 -2.58 -9.79 -0.53
N ILE A 87 -3.48 -9.65 0.44
CA ILE A 87 -4.68 -10.49 0.56
C ILE A 87 -5.58 -10.31 -0.67
N ARG A 88 -5.76 -9.08 -1.15
CA ARG A 88 -6.56 -8.80 -2.36
C ARG A 88 -5.95 -9.39 -3.61
N ALA A 89 -4.63 -9.34 -3.76
CA ALA A 89 -3.93 -9.94 -4.90
C ALA A 89 -4.17 -11.45 -4.97
N ARG A 90 -4.15 -12.16 -3.83
CA ARG A 90 -4.50 -13.59 -3.76
C ARG A 90 -5.88 -13.91 -4.30
N ASN A 91 -6.86 -13.09 -3.98
CA ASN A 91 -8.22 -13.28 -4.47
C ASN A 91 -8.32 -13.05 -5.98
N ALA A 92 -7.56 -12.09 -6.53
CA ALA A 92 -7.50 -11.85 -7.97
C ALA A 92 -6.87 -13.03 -8.71
N ASP A 93 -5.74 -13.56 -8.22
CA ASP A 93 -5.10 -14.73 -8.81
C ASP A 93 -6.03 -15.95 -8.77
N ARG A 94 -6.69 -16.21 -7.63
CA ARG A 94 -7.65 -17.32 -7.49
C ARG A 94 -8.83 -17.18 -8.47
N ARG A 95 -9.34 -15.97 -8.65
CA ARG A 95 -10.40 -15.68 -9.61
C ARG A 95 -9.93 -15.97 -11.04
N LEU A 96 -8.73 -15.52 -11.39
CA LEU A 96 -8.16 -15.77 -12.71
C LEU A 96 -8.00 -17.27 -12.99
N VAL A 97 -7.48 -18.05 -12.02
CA VAL A 97 -7.36 -19.51 -12.17
C VAL A 97 -8.72 -20.17 -12.40
N MET A 98 -9.76 -19.73 -11.69
CA MET A 98 -11.13 -20.25 -11.91
C MET A 98 -11.67 -19.88 -13.29
N GLU A 99 -11.47 -18.65 -13.76
CA GLU A 99 -11.90 -18.22 -15.09
C GLU A 99 -11.21 -19.01 -16.21
N LEU A 100 -9.91 -19.27 -16.06
CA LEU A 100 -9.14 -20.11 -17.00
C LEU A 100 -9.63 -21.56 -17.01
N ALA A 101 -9.87 -22.16 -15.84
CA ALA A 101 -10.39 -23.52 -15.73
C ALA A 101 -11.76 -23.69 -16.42
N ILE A 102 -12.64 -22.68 -16.31
CA ILE A 102 -13.92 -22.67 -17.02
C ILE A 102 -13.68 -22.64 -18.54
N GLN A 103 -12.81 -21.76 -19.03
CA GLN A 103 -12.50 -21.66 -20.46
C GLN A 103 -11.93 -22.96 -21.03
N GLU A 104 -11.05 -23.64 -20.28
CA GLU A 104 -10.49 -24.93 -20.68
C GLU A 104 -11.55 -26.04 -20.70
N SER A 105 -12.49 -26.05 -19.75
CA SER A 105 -13.57 -27.05 -19.69
C SER A 105 -14.58 -26.96 -20.84
N MET A 106 -14.65 -25.81 -21.52
CA MET A 106 -15.56 -25.56 -22.65
C MET A 106 -14.94 -25.92 -24.01
N ARG A 107 -13.71 -26.48 -24.02
CA ARG A 107 -12.92 -26.80 -25.20
C ARG A 107 -12.94 -28.29 -25.50
#